data_AF-A0A661ZAG6-F1
#
_entry.id   AF-A0A661ZAG6-F1
#
_cell.length_a   1.000
_cell.length_b   1.000
_cell.length_c   1.000
_cell.angle_alpha   90.00
_cell.angle_beta   90.00
_cell.angle_gamma   90.00
#
_symmetry.space_group_name_H-M   'P 1'
#
loop_
_entity.id
_entity.type
_entity.pdbx_description
1 polymer ?
#
loop_
_entity_poly.entity_id
_entity_poly.type
_entity_poly.pdbx_seq_one_letter_code
_entity_poly.pdbx_strand_id
1 'polypeptide(L)'
;LYPSITEDQTKLFFCSNRENDHFDIYSIPLPEADSLHAFITANEPGEPVLNTVLSSDYNDKCPYIYEDIMVFTSDRDGGQGGFDLYYSLLEDGTWSAPVNFGPKINTEYDEYRPIFFSFFGYDFQNLMIFSSDRPGGQGGFDLYMVKTDGLILPTFK
;
A
#
# COMPACT_ATOMS: atom_id res chain seq x y z
N LEU A 1 1.65 5.50 9.99
CA LEU A 1 0.19 5.65 9.85
C LEU A 1 -0.06 6.43 8.57
N TYR A 2 -0.28 5.77 7.44
CA TYR A 2 -0.55 6.40 6.16
C TYR A 2 -1.86 5.81 5.64
N PRO A 3 -2.97 6.56 5.70
CA PRO A 3 -4.24 6.09 5.16
C PRO A 3 -4.29 6.31 3.65
N SER A 4 -5.14 5.53 2.98
CA SER A 4 -5.46 5.67 1.57
C SER A 4 -6.97 5.47 1.38
N ILE A 5 -7.57 6.17 0.42
CA ILE A 5 -9.01 6.08 0.12
C ILE A 5 -9.15 5.51 -1.28
N THR A 6 -10.10 4.59 -1.48
CA THR A 6 -10.42 4.07 -2.81
C THR A 6 -10.93 5.17 -3.73
N GLU A 7 -10.71 5.06 -5.04
CA GLU A 7 -11.09 6.11 -6.00
C GLU A 7 -12.60 6.38 -6.04
N ASP A 8 -13.39 5.33 -5.84
CA ASP A 8 -14.85 5.40 -5.71
C ASP A 8 -15.31 6.03 -4.36
N GLN A 9 -14.38 6.35 -3.47
CA GLN A 9 -14.59 6.92 -2.13
C GLN A 9 -15.48 6.07 -1.22
N THR A 10 -15.50 4.75 -1.41
CA THR A 10 -16.31 3.83 -0.59
C THR A 10 -15.55 3.23 0.58
N LYS A 11 -14.21 3.26 0.60
CA LYS A 11 -13.40 2.70 1.69
C LYS A 11 -12.17 3.54 2.00
N LEU A 12 -11.86 3.66 3.28
CA LEU A 12 -10.58 4.15 3.78
C LEU A 12 -9.77 2.98 4.31
N PHE A 13 -8.55 2.80 3.82
CA PHE A 13 -7.57 1.83 4.29
C PHE A 13 -6.51 2.51 5.14
N PHE A 14 -6.02 1.82 6.15
CA PHE A 14 -4.96 2.30 7.04
C PHE A 14 -4.30 1.12 7.76
N CYS A 15 -3.17 1.35 8.42
CA CYS A 15 -2.55 0.35 9.28
C CYS A 15 -2.70 0.68 10.77
N SER A 16 -2.81 -0.34 11.63
CA SER A 16 -2.97 -0.18 13.08
C SER A 16 -2.47 -1.42 13.83
N ASN A 17 -1.85 -1.24 15.00
CA ASN A 17 -1.51 -2.31 15.94
C ASN A 17 -2.52 -2.38 17.09
N ARG A 18 -3.81 -2.35 16.74
CA ARG A 18 -4.88 -2.19 17.73
C ARG A 18 -5.20 -3.48 18.50
N GLU A 19 -5.05 -4.63 17.85
CA GLU A 19 -5.39 -5.94 18.42
C GLU A 19 -4.15 -6.75 18.85
N ASN A 20 -2.95 -6.30 18.48
CA ASN A 20 -1.67 -7.02 18.63
C ASN A 20 -0.47 -6.03 18.66
N ASP A 21 0.74 -6.56 18.74
CA ASP A 21 1.99 -5.80 18.84
C ASP A 21 2.65 -5.47 17.48
N HIS A 22 2.07 -5.93 16.38
CA HIS A 22 2.46 -5.59 15.01
C HIS A 22 1.36 -4.76 14.32
N PHE A 23 1.65 -4.13 13.19
CA PHE A 23 0.64 -3.36 12.44
C PHE A 23 -0.07 -4.26 11.44
N ASP A 24 -1.40 -4.25 11.43
CA ASP A 24 -2.21 -4.88 10.38
C ASP A 24 -2.87 -3.82 9.49
N ILE A 25 -3.33 -4.24 8.31
CA ILE A 25 -4.11 -3.41 7.39
C ILE A 25 -5.59 -3.57 7.68
N TYR A 26 -6.24 -2.45 8.00
CA TYR A 26 -7.67 -2.33 8.23
C TYR A 26 -8.32 -1.49 7.15
N SER A 27 -9.63 -1.66 7.00
CA SER A 27 -10.49 -0.78 6.21
C SER A 27 -11.68 -0.28 7.02
N ILE A 28 -12.19 0.90 6.68
CA ILE A 28 -13.45 1.44 7.19
C ILE A 28 -14.34 1.69 5.96
N PRO A 29 -15.59 1.21 5.93
CA PRO A 29 -16.54 1.60 4.91
C PRO A 29 -16.89 3.09 5.07
N LEU A 30 -16.87 3.82 3.96
CA LEU A 30 -17.32 5.19 3.88
C LEU A 30 -18.78 5.20 3.39
N PRO A 31 -19.64 6.09 3.90
CA PRO A 31 -21.06 6.07 3.54
C PRO A 31 -21.27 6.48 2.07
N GLU A 32 -22.11 5.74 1.34
CA GLU A 32 -22.40 5.99 -0.09
C GLU A 32 -23.01 7.38 -0.39
N ALA A 33 -23.76 7.95 0.58
CA ALA A 33 -24.55 9.17 0.39
C ALA A 33 -23.99 10.39 1.15
N ASP A 34 -22.96 10.20 1.97
CA ASP A 34 -22.30 11.26 2.71
C ASP A 34 -20.91 11.43 2.11
N SER A 35 -20.73 12.50 1.34
CA SER A 35 -19.42 12.88 0.80
C SER A 35 -18.31 12.69 1.84
N LEU A 36 -17.07 12.40 1.42
CA LEU A 36 -15.90 12.36 2.32
C LEU A 36 -15.89 13.52 3.34
N HIS A 37 -16.41 14.68 2.96
CA HIS A 37 -16.66 15.81 3.85
C HIS A 37 -17.59 15.48 5.04
N ALA A 38 -18.75 14.89 4.80
CA ALA A 38 -19.69 14.49 5.85
C ALA A 38 -19.11 13.39 6.77
N PHE A 39 -18.37 12.42 6.21
CA PHE A 39 -17.63 11.46 7.02
C PHE A 39 -16.62 12.15 7.96
N ILE A 40 -15.85 13.11 7.43
CA ILE A 40 -14.85 13.86 8.23
C ILE A 40 -15.51 14.76 9.28
N THR A 41 -16.70 15.31 9.02
CA THR A 41 -17.37 16.26 9.93
C THR A 41 -18.31 15.60 10.94
N ALA A 42 -18.80 14.39 10.68
CA ALA A 42 -19.74 13.67 11.54
C ALA A 42 -19.15 13.35 12.93
N ASN A 43 -17.82 13.27 13.05
CA ASN A 43 -17.12 12.89 14.28
C ASN A 43 -17.57 11.52 14.83
N GLU A 44 -18.12 10.66 13.97
CA GLU A 44 -18.43 9.27 14.26
C GLU A 44 -17.39 8.39 13.55
N PRO A 45 -16.48 7.74 14.28
CA PRO A 45 -15.50 6.86 13.67
C PRO A 45 -16.21 5.62 13.12
N GLY A 46 -16.00 5.31 11.84
CA GLY A 46 -16.48 4.04 11.29
C GLY A 46 -15.77 2.85 11.92
N GLU A 47 -16.44 1.69 11.96
CA GLU A 47 -15.94 0.47 12.57
C GLU A 47 -14.83 -0.18 11.71
N PRO A 48 -13.61 -0.35 12.25
CA PRO A 48 -12.51 -0.89 11.46
C PRO A 48 -12.60 -2.39 11.26
N VAL A 49 -12.42 -2.80 10.00
CA VAL A 49 -12.46 -4.19 9.55
C VAL A 49 -11.05 -4.64 9.20
N LEU A 50 -10.55 -5.66 9.89
CA LEU A 50 -9.26 -6.28 9.58
C LEU A 50 -9.29 -6.90 8.18
N ASN A 51 -8.27 -6.64 7.37
CA ASN A 51 -8.08 -7.34 6.11
C ASN A 51 -7.10 -8.50 6.29
N THR A 52 -7.62 -9.71 6.46
CA THR A 52 -6.82 -10.90 6.75
C THR A 52 -6.00 -11.40 5.56
N VAL A 53 -6.33 -10.99 4.33
CA VAL A 53 -5.52 -11.32 3.14
C VAL A 53 -4.32 -10.39 3.02
N LEU A 54 -4.52 -9.11 3.32
CA LEU A 54 -3.48 -8.09 3.26
C LEU A 54 -2.60 -8.02 4.51
N SER A 55 -3.02 -8.64 5.61
CA SER A 55 -2.30 -8.64 6.90
C SER A 55 -1.59 -9.96 7.16
N SER A 56 -0.69 -9.99 8.15
CA SER A 56 0.16 -11.13 8.50
C SER A 56 0.57 -11.05 9.96
N ASP A 57 1.31 -12.05 10.46
CA ASP A 57 1.89 -12.04 11.83
C ASP A 57 3.07 -11.04 11.98
N TYR A 58 3.23 -10.12 11.03
CA TYR A 58 4.31 -9.16 10.89
C TYR A 58 3.74 -7.75 10.71
N ASN A 59 4.59 -6.73 10.60
CA ASN A 59 4.18 -5.34 10.41
C ASN A 59 3.81 -5.04 8.96
N ASP A 60 2.52 -4.93 8.68
CA ASP A 60 1.96 -4.45 7.43
C ASP A 60 1.60 -2.97 7.53
N LYS A 61 2.34 -2.12 6.81
CA LYS A 61 2.29 -0.66 6.98
C LYS A 61 2.16 0.08 5.66
N CYS A 62 1.74 1.33 5.80
CA CYS A 62 1.70 2.31 4.71
C CYS A 62 0.92 1.83 3.46
N PRO A 63 -0.33 1.35 3.60
CA PRO A 63 -1.12 0.97 2.45
C PRO A 63 -1.39 2.19 1.57
N TYR A 64 -1.23 2.01 0.27
CA TYR A 64 -1.56 2.98 -0.75
C TYR A 64 -2.30 2.28 -1.88
N ILE A 65 -3.46 2.83 -2.25
CA ILE A 65 -4.33 2.30 -3.30
C ILE A 65 -4.26 3.21 -4.51
N TYR A 66 -4.22 2.59 -5.69
CA TYR A 66 -4.40 3.20 -6.99
C TYR A 66 -5.22 2.24 -7.85
N GLU A 67 -6.40 2.66 -8.28
CA GLU A 67 -7.40 1.78 -8.90
C GLU A 67 -7.56 0.46 -8.11
N ASP A 68 -7.38 -0.68 -8.77
CA ASP A 68 -7.47 -2.04 -8.22
C ASP A 68 -6.12 -2.57 -7.70
N ILE A 69 -5.14 -1.69 -7.44
CA ILE A 69 -3.80 -2.07 -6.96
C ILE A 69 -3.56 -1.46 -5.58
N MET A 70 -3.20 -2.30 -4.62
CA MET A 70 -2.64 -1.85 -3.35
C MET A 70 -1.14 -2.10 -3.33
N VAL A 71 -0.36 -1.09 -2.99
CA VAL A 71 1.04 -1.23 -2.62
C VAL A 71 1.22 -0.89 -1.15
N PHE A 72 2.11 -1.59 -0.47
CA PHE A 72 2.39 -1.38 0.95
C PHE A 72 3.78 -1.90 1.31
N THR A 73 4.21 -1.65 2.54
CA THR A 73 5.48 -2.16 3.06
C THR A 73 5.24 -3.19 4.15
N SER A 74 6.10 -4.21 4.21
CA SER A 74 6.01 -5.27 5.20
C SER A 74 7.36 -5.92 5.52
N ASP A 75 7.53 -6.35 6.78
CA ASP A 75 8.67 -7.13 7.28
C ASP A 75 8.35 -8.64 7.38
N ARG A 76 7.45 -9.16 6.53
CA ARG A 76 7.16 -10.61 6.46
C ARG A 76 8.40 -11.42 6.11
N ASP A 77 8.45 -12.64 6.65
CA ASP A 77 9.43 -13.65 6.25
C ASP A 77 9.46 -13.88 4.72
N GLY A 78 10.66 -14.10 4.20
CA GLY A 78 10.88 -14.36 2.77
C GLY A 78 11.11 -13.10 1.92
N GLY A 79 11.14 -11.92 2.54
CA GLY A 79 11.60 -10.67 1.94
C GLY A 79 13.10 -10.62 1.65
N GLN A 80 13.57 -9.49 1.13
CA GLN A 80 14.97 -9.21 0.81
C GLN A 80 15.74 -8.60 1.99
N GLY A 81 15.05 -7.89 2.88
CA GLY A 81 15.68 -7.15 3.98
C GLY A 81 14.73 -6.90 5.15
N GLY A 82 14.86 -5.72 5.76
CA GLY A 82 14.01 -5.28 6.86
C GLY A 82 12.56 -5.13 6.41
N PHE A 83 12.20 -3.95 5.93
CA PHE A 83 10.88 -3.68 5.35
C PHE A 83 10.93 -3.71 3.83
N ASP A 84 10.15 -4.61 3.23
CA ASP A 84 10.06 -4.80 1.78
C ASP A 84 8.77 -4.19 1.22
N LEU A 85 8.78 -3.80 -0.05
CA LEU A 85 7.55 -3.41 -0.76
C LEU A 85 6.82 -4.65 -1.30
N TYR A 86 5.49 -4.63 -1.15
CA TYR A 86 4.56 -5.63 -1.66
C TYR A 86 3.44 -4.98 -2.45
N TYR A 87 2.80 -5.75 -3.33
CA TYR A 87 1.54 -5.38 -3.97
C TYR A 87 0.47 -6.47 -3.84
N SER A 88 -0.79 -6.05 -3.90
CA SER A 88 -1.97 -6.91 -4.01
C SER A 88 -2.93 -6.31 -5.03
N LEU A 89 -3.72 -7.17 -5.68
CA LEU A 89 -4.66 -6.81 -6.73
C LEU A 89 -6.09 -7.05 -6.25
N LEU A 90 -6.99 -6.12 -6.53
CA LEU A 90 -8.41 -6.28 -6.26
C LEU A 90 -9.04 -7.04 -7.44
N GLU A 91 -9.49 -8.27 -7.18
CA GLU A 91 -10.12 -9.15 -8.16
C GLU A 91 -11.47 -9.61 -7.61
N ASP A 92 -12.54 -9.33 -8.36
CA ASP A 92 -13.92 -9.68 -7.96
C ASP A 92 -14.29 -9.20 -6.54
N GLY A 93 -13.82 -7.99 -6.17
CA GLY A 93 -14.06 -7.36 -4.87
C GLY A 93 -13.22 -7.91 -3.71
N THR A 94 -12.27 -8.80 -3.98
CA THR A 94 -11.38 -9.40 -2.99
C THR A 94 -9.92 -9.11 -3.34
N TRP A 95 -9.12 -8.75 -2.34
CA TRP A 95 -7.67 -8.58 -2.53
C TRP A 95 -6.99 -9.93 -2.74
N SER A 96 -6.04 -9.99 -3.66
CA SER A 96 -5.20 -11.16 -3.89
C SER A 96 -4.11 -11.29 -2.82
N ALA A 97 -3.50 -12.46 -2.72
CA ALA A 97 -2.38 -12.66 -1.80
C ALA A 97 -1.23 -11.69 -2.15
N PRO A 98 -0.63 -11.00 -1.16
CA PRO A 98 0.43 -10.05 -1.41
C PRO A 98 1.65 -10.68 -2.10
N VAL A 99 2.19 -9.98 -3.10
CA VAL A 99 3.36 -10.39 -3.87
C VAL A 99 4.52 -9.41 -3.60
N ASN A 100 5.68 -9.96 -3.24
CA ASN A 100 6.91 -9.17 -3.03
C ASN A 100 7.43 -8.61 -4.37
N PHE A 101 7.83 -7.34 -4.41
CA PHE A 101 8.35 -6.72 -5.64
C PHE A 101 9.72 -7.26 -6.10
N GLY A 102 10.37 -8.10 -5.29
CA GLY A 102 11.58 -8.82 -5.61
C GLY A 102 12.84 -7.96 -5.58
N PRO A 103 14.03 -8.57 -5.78
CA PRO A 103 15.33 -7.95 -5.52
C PRO A 103 15.73 -6.86 -6.53
N LYS A 104 14.90 -6.62 -7.56
CA LYS A 104 15.09 -5.47 -8.46
C LYS A 104 14.63 -4.16 -7.81
N ILE A 105 13.64 -4.25 -6.93
CA ILE A 105 13.05 -3.11 -6.23
C ILE A 105 13.45 -3.16 -4.78
N ASN A 106 13.22 -4.26 -4.07
CA ASN A 106 13.54 -4.42 -2.65
C ASN A 106 15.02 -4.72 -2.44
N THR A 107 15.58 -4.30 -1.30
CA THR A 107 16.99 -4.53 -0.94
C THR A 107 17.12 -5.12 0.47
N GLU A 108 18.36 -5.26 0.95
CA GLU A 108 18.61 -5.68 2.33
C GLU A 108 18.25 -4.60 3.38
N TYR A 109 17.93 -3.39 2.93
CA TYR A 109 17.60 -2.22 3.73
C TYR A 109 16.07 -2.04 3.86
N ASP A 110 15.63 -0.95 4.48
CA ASP A 110 14.20 -0.66 4.63
C ASP A 110 13.66 0.12 3.42
N GLU A 111 12.53 -0.34 2.89
CA GLU A 111 11.70 0.33 1.90
C GLU A 111 10.31 0.66 2.45
N TYR A 112 9.97 1.94 2.45
CA TYR A 112 8.81 2.49 3.15
C TYR A 112 8.00 3.46 2.32
N ARG A 113 6.72 3.60 2.67
CA ARG A 113 5.80 4.64 2.17
C ARG A 113 5.69 4.65 0.64
N PRO A 114 5.37 3.51 0.00
CA PRO A 114 5.18 3.48 -1.44
C PRO A 114 3.97 4.31 -1.83
N ILE A 115 4.08 5.01 -2.95
CA ILE A 115 2.96 5.52 -3.73
C ILE A 115 3.12 4.99 -5.16
N PHE A 116 2.01 4.63 -5.79
CA PHE A 116 1.98 4.05 -7.12
C PHE A 116 1.04 4.85 -8.02
N PHE A 117 1.39 5.04 -9.28
CA PHE A 117 0.47 5.66 -10.23
C PHE A 117 0.83 5.26 -11.64
N SER A 118 -0.20 5.20 -12.48
CA SER A 118 -0.06 4.91 -13.90
C SER A 118 -0.27 6.15 -14.76
N PHE A 119 0.55 6.31 -15.80
CA PHE A 119 0.36 7.31 -16.85
C PHE A 119 0.07 6.63 -18.18
N PHE A 120 -1.18 6.74 -18.62
CA PHE A 120 -1.55 6.31 -19.97
C PHE A 120 -0.97 7.26 -21.02
N GLY A 121 -0.38 6.69 -22.09
CA GLY A 121 0.11 7.46 -23.25
C GLY A 121 1.55 7.98 -23.15
N TYR A 122 2.30 7.58 -22.12
CA TYR A 122 3.74 7.85 -21.98
C TYR A 122 4.57 6.57 -22.07
N ASP A 123 5.86 6.69 -22.38
CA ASP A 123 6.81 5.55 -22.45
C ASP A 123 7.05 4.85 -21.10
N PHE A 124 6.54 5.42 -20.01
CA PHE A 124 6.56 4.85 -18.66
C PHE A 124 5.10 4.79 -18.19
N GLN A 125 4.56 3.58 -18.10
CA GLN A 125 3.17 3.41 -17.70
C GLN A 125 3.10 3.36 -16.19
N ASN A 126 3.89 2.50 -15.53
CA ASN A 126 3.73 2.26 -14.10
C ASN A 126 4.92 2.80 -13.30
N LEU A 127 4.67 3.78 -12.45
CA LEU A 127 5.67 4.42 -11.60
C LEU A 127 5.39 4.15 -10.14
N MET A 128 6.44 3.84 -9.37
CA MET A 128 6.38 3.80 -7.92
C MET A 128 7.44 4.72 -7.34
N ILE A 129 7.03 5.54 -6.37
CA ILE A 129 7.91 6.35 -5.54
C ILE A 129 7.83 5.81 -4.12
N PHE A 130 8.97 5.64 -3.48
CA PHE A 130 9.05 5.17 -2.10
C PHE A 130 10.26 5.80 -1.41
N SER A 131 10.34 5.63 -0.09
CA SER A 131 11.48 6.05 0.71
C SER A 131 12.34 4.86 1.12
N SER A 132 13.66 4.99 1.14
CA SER A 132 14.55 3.93 1.62
C SER A 132 15.79 4.47 2.31
N ASP A 133 16.35 3.69 3.24
CA ASP A 133 17.59 4.00 3.99
C ASP A 133 18.84 3.32 3.40
N ARG A 134 18.77 2.92 2.13
CA ARG A 134 19.92 2.43 1.36
C ARG A 134 21.10 3.40 1.41
N PRO A 135 22.36 2.90 1.45
CA PRO A 135 23.54 3.73 1.43
C PRO A 135 23.64 4.65 0.21
N GLY A 136 24.29 5.79 0.41
CA GLY A 136 24.52 6.80 -0.64
C GLY A 136 23.58 8.00 -0.58
N GLY A 137 22.55 7.93 0.28
CA GLY A 137 21.64 9.01 0.62
C GLY A 137 22.19 10.02 1.63
N GLN A 138 21.36 10.98 2.04
CA GLN A 138 21.67 11.96 3.08
C GLN A 138 20.70 11.84 4.27
N GLY A 139 21.23 11.44 5.43
CA GLY A 139 20.43 11.27 6.63
C GLY A 139 19.94 9.83 6.79
N GLY A 140 18.63 9.65 7.00
CA GLY A 140 18.01 8.34 7.23
C GLY A 140 17.39 7.76 5.97
N PHE A 141 16.21 8.28 5.58
CA PHE A 141 15.47 7.81 4.40
C PHE A 141 15.49 8.87 3.29
N ASP A 142 15.78 8.44 2.07
CA ASP A 142 15.73 9.25 0.84
C ASP A 142 14.63 8.74 -0.11
N LEU A 143 14.23 9.57 -1.08
CA LEU A 143 13.22 9.20 -2.08
C LEU A 143 13.84 8.47 -3.26
N TYR A 144 13.24 7.34 -3.62
CA TYR A 144 13.57 6.51 -4.77
C TYR A 144 12.37 6.42 -5.69
N MET A 145 12.65 6.31 -6.99
CA MET A 145 11.64 6.20 -8.03
C MET A 145 12.02 5.06 -8.96
N VAL A 146 11.08 4.14 -9.17
CA VAL A 146 11.27 2.97 -10.03
C VAL A 146 10.16 2.88 -11.04
N LYS A 147 10.52 2.42 -12.25
CA LYS A 147 9.55 1.89 -13.19
C LYS A 147 9.24 0.47 -12.78
N THR A 148 7.96 0.12 -12.74
CA THR A 148 7.52 -1.27 -12.50
C THR A 148 7.23 -2.00 -13.81
N ASP A 149 7.57 -1.39 -14.95
CA ASP A 149 7.44 -1.97 -16.29
C ASP A 149 8.07 -3.37 -16.34
N GLY A 150 7.27 -4.40 -16.65
CA GLY A 150 7.71 -5.80 -16.71
C GLY A 150 7.43 -6.64 -15.46
N LEU A 151 6.98 -6.03 -14.35
CA LEU A 151 6.06 -6.72 -13.44
C LEU A 151 4.74 -6.80 -14.21
N ILE A 152 4.25 -8.01 -14.50
CA ILE A 152 2.95 -8.19 -15.15
C ILE A 152 1.89 -7.83 -14.09
N LEU A 153 1.69 -6.55 -13.86
CA LEU A 153 0.49 -6.03 -13.23
C LEU A 153 -0.60 -6.07 -14.30
N PRO A 154 -1.81 -6.55 -14.00
CA PRO A 154 -2.88 -6.59 -14.98
C PRO A 154 -3.08 -5.19 -15.56
N THR A 155 -2.92 -5.06 -16.87
CA THR A 155 -3.34 -3.86 -17.60
C THR A 155 -4.85 -3.91 -17.71
N PHE A 156 -5.55 -3.14 -16.89
CA PHE A 156 -6.98 -2.91 -17.04
C PHE A 156 -7.20 -2.02 -18.28
N LYS A 157 -8.19 -2.36 -19.11
CA LYS A 157 -8.57 -1.65 -20.33
C LYS A 157 -9.91 -0.96 -20.15
#